data_AF-A0A432HHL2-F1
#
_entry.id   AF-A0A432HHL2-F1
#
_cell.length_a   1.000
_cell.length_b   1.000
_cell.length_c   1.000
_cell.angle_alpha   90.00
_cell.angle_beta   90.00
_cell.angle_gamma   90.00
#
_symmetry.space_group_name_H-M   'P 1'
#
loop_
_entity.id
_entity.type
_entity.pdbx_description
1 polymer ?
#
loop_
_entity_poly.entity_id
_entity_poly.type
_entity_poly.pdbx_seq_one_letter_code
_entity_poly.pdbx_strand_id
1 'polypeptide(L)'
;MCSLYYRLTIGGGVVFGTLIGIIAYWMLKSIDNYQVELFITLAVVTGGFALADALHLSGPIAVVVAGLLVGNHGRFLAMSDTTREHIDDFWELVDEILNAILFVLIGMEVLVLTFSGRFLLAGIIMIPIALVVRFLSVGLPVLLLRRFRDFAPNIIKILTWGGLRGGISVAMALSLPDGPSRDVLIAVTYSVVVFSILVQGMTVERLVRGKKR
;
A
#
# COMPACT_ATOMS: atom_id res chain seq x y z
N MET A 1 16.20 15.21 -18.39
CA MET A 1 16.52 15.46 -16.95
C MET A 1 15.60 14.70 -16.00
N CYS A 2 14.26 14.81 -16.11
CA CYS A 2 13.32 14.07 -15.24
C CYS A 2 13.46 12.54 -15.24
N SER A 3 13.74 11.89 -16.38
CA SER A 3 13.87 10.42 -16.43
C SER A 3 15.12 9.89 -15.70
N LEU A 4 16.21 10.68 -15.67
CA LEU A 4 17.44 10.28 -14.98
C LEU A 4 17.29 10.43 -13.46
N TYR A 5 16.65 11.51 -13.01
CA TYR A 5 16.34 11.74 -11.60
C TYR A 5 15.40 10.66 -11.04
N TYR A 6 14.33 10.33 -11.76
CA TYR A 6 13.42 9.23 -11.43
C TYR A 6 14.14 7.88 -11.29
N ARG A 7 15.02 7.53 -12.24
CA ARG A 7 15.79 6.28 -12.19
C ARG A 7 16.74 6.25 -11.00
N LEU A 8 17.35 7.38 -10.68
CA LEU A 8 18.28 7.51 -9.55
C LEU A 8 17.56 7.43 -8.19
N THR A 9 16.41 8.10 -8.04
CA THR A 9 15.62 8.09 -6.80
C THR A 9 15.04 6.71 -6.50
N ILE A 10 14.55 6.00 -7.53
CA ILE A 10 14.00 4.64 -7.38
C ILE A 10 15.12 3.62 -7.21
N GLY A 11 16.12 3.63 -8.10
CA GLY A 11 17.24 2.71 -8.02
C GLY A 11 18.05 2.89 -6.73
N GLY A 12 18.29 4.13 -6.33
CA GLY A 12 18.93 4.48 -5.07
C GLY A 12 18.09 4.05 -3.86
N GLY A 13 16.77 4.20 -3.90
CA GLY A 13 15.87 3.66 -2.88
C GLY A 13 15.97 2.14 -2.73
N VAL A 14 16.07 1.39 -3.83
CA VAL A 14 16.26 -0.07 -3.81
C VAL A 14 17.61 -0.44 -3.19
N VAL A 15 18.70 0.18 -3.64
CA VAL A 15 20.04 -0.07 -3.11
C VAL A 15 20.11 0.27 -1.62
N PHE A 16 19.59 1.43 -1.23
CA PHE A 16 19.55 1.89 0.15
C PHE A 16 18.69 0.98 1.03
N GLY A 17 17.47 0.64 0.60
CA GLY A 17 16.61 -0.30 1.29
C GLY A 17 17.24 -1.68 1.47
N THR A 18 18.00 -2.15 0.47
CA THR A 18 18.75 -3.41 0.57
C THR A 18 19.85 -3.31 1.62
N LEU A 19 20.61 -2.21 1.64
CA LEU A 19 21.67 -1.98 2.63
C LEU A 19 21.12 -1.94 4.06
N ILE A 20 20.09 -1.13 4.31
CA ILE A 20 19.47 -1.04 5.65
C ILE A 20 18.82 -2.36 6.03
N GLY A 21 18.15 -3.04 5.09
CA GLY A 21 17.53 -4.34 5.32
C GLY A 21 18.56 -5.41 5.72
N ILE A 22 19.74 -5.43 5.09
CA ILE A 22 20.83 -6.32 5.49
C ILE A 22 21.32 -5.96 6.90
N ILE A 23 21.57 -4.67 7.18
CA ILE A 23 22.01 -4.26 8.52
C ILE A 23 21.00 -4.70 9.59
N ALA A 24 19.72 -4.45 9.35
CA ALA A 24 18.63 -4.88 10.23
C ALA A 24 18.60 -6.40 10.41
N TYR A 25 18.74 -7.18 9.33
CA TYR A 25 18.81 -8.64 9.40
C TYR A 25 19.95 -9.12 10.30
N TRP A 26 21.15 -8.54 10.18
CA TRP A 26 22.29 -8.89 11.02
C TRP A 26 22.08 -8.52 12.50
N MET A 27 21.45 -7.38 12.76
CA MET A 27 21.10 -6.97 14.12
C MET A 27 20.08 -7.94 14.73
N LEU A 28 19.00 -8.23 14.01
CA LEU A 28 17.95 -9.16 14.45
C LEU A 28 18.49 -10.57 14.73
N LYS A 29 19.40 -11.07 13.89
CA LYS A 29 20.03 -12.39 14.10
C LYS A 29 20.91 -12.46 15.35
N SER A 30 21.41 -11.32 15.82
CA SER A 30 22.38 -11.27 16.92
C SER A 30 21.69 -11.10 18.29
N ILE A 31 20.37 -10.93 18.31
CA ILE A 31 19.58 -10.52 19.47
C ILE A 31 18.44 -11.54 19.64
N ASP A 32 18.19 -11.98 20.86
CA ASP A 32 17.08 -12.91 21.18
C ASP A 32 16.17 -12.24 22.22
N ASN A 33 15.48 -11.19 21.78
CA ASN A 33 14.60 -10.38 22.62
C ASN A 33 13.58 -9.61 21.78
N TYR A 34 12.30 -9.94 21.93
CA TYR A 34 11.23 -9.38 21.11
C TYR A 34 11.10 -7.86 21.20
N GLN A 35 11.36 -7.24 22.36
CA GLN A 35 11.26 -5.79 22.49
C GLN A 35 12.32 -5.08 21.64
N VAL A 36 13.57 -5.56 21.71
CA VAL A 36 14.67 -4.98 20.94
C VAL A 36 14.47 -5.20 19.45
N GLU A 37 14.00 -6.39 19.05
CA GLU A 37 13.70 -6.70 17.65
C GLU A 37 12.56 -5.82 17.11
N LEU A 38 11.48 -5.59 17.89
CA LEU A 38 10.43 -4.63 17.57
C LEU A 38 11.00 -3.22 17.36
N PHE A 39 11.83 -2.73 18.28
CA PHE A 39 12.46 -1.41 18.13
C PHE A 39 13.33 -1.30 16.87
N ILE A 40 14.03 -2.38 16.50
CA ILE A 40 14.79 -2.41 15.25
C ILE A 40 13.85 -2.29 14.04
N THR A 41 12.75 -3.04 14.00
CA THR A 41 11.80 -2.94 12.88
C THR A 41 11.18 -1.54 12.78
N LEU A 42 10.80 -0.93 13.92
CA LEU A 42 10.31 0.46 13.97
C LEU A 42 11.38 1.46 13.50
N ALA A 43 12.63 1.30 13.92
CA ALA A 43 13.74 2.15 13.51
C ALA A 43 14.02 2.03 12.01
N VAL A 44 13.92 0.84 11.44
CA VAL A 44 14.07 0.63 9.99
C VAL A 44 12.95 1.31 9.21
N VAL A 45 11.69 1.21 9.68
CA VAL A 45 10.55 1.84 9.01
C VAL A 45 10.62 3.37 9.12
N THR A 46 10.76 3.90 10.34
CA THR A 46 10.72 5.36 10.58
C THR A 46 12.05 6.03 10.25
N GLY A 47 13.15 5.53 10.79
CA GLY A 47 14.50 6.05 10.56
C GLY A 47 14.99 5.78 9.13
N GLY A 48 14.75 4.58 8.60
CA GLY A 48 15.09 4.27 7.20
C GLY A 48 14.32 5.13 6.20
N PHE A 49 13.04 5.43 6.46
CA PHE A 49 12.28 6.37 5.65
C PHE A 49 12.85 7.78 5.72
N ALA A 50 13.08 8.32 6.92
CA ALA A 50 13.59 9.68 7.10
C ALA A 50 14.99 9.86 6.50
N LEU A 51 15.87 8.86 6.64
CA LEU A 51 17.19 8.88 6.02
C LEU A 51 17.12 8.80 4.50
N ALA A 52 16.22 7.97 3.94
CA ALA A 52 16.03 7.91 2.50
C ALA A 52 15.57 9.26 1.94
N ASP A 53 14.63 9.91 2.62
CA ASP A 53 14.10 11.22 2.22
C ASP A 53 15.18 12.31 2.28
N ALA A 54 15.99 12.32 3.35
CA ALA A 54 17.13 13.22 3.49
C ALA A 54 18.21 13.03 2.40
N LEU A 55 18.31 11.82 1.84
CA LEU A 55 19.20 11.50 0.72
C LEU A 55 18.55 11.71 -0.66
N HIS A 56 17.34 12.30 -0.72
CA HIS A 56 16.55 12.48 -1.92
C HIS A 56 16.26 11.17 -2.68
N LEU A 57 16.15 10.07 -1.92
CA LEU A 57 15.77 8.74 -2.39
C LEU A 57 14.29 8.48 -2.12
N SER A 58 13.71 7.47 -2.78
CA SER A 58 12.31 7.10 -2.55
C SER A 58 12.14 6.36 -1.22
N GLY A 59 11.78 7.07 -0.15
CA GLY A 59 11.49 6.52 1.18
C GLY A 59 10.57 5.28 1.19
N PRO A 60 9.39 5.30 0.54
CA PRO A 60 8.49 4.15 0.50
C PRO A 60 9.14 2.89 -0.10
N ILE A 61 9.90 3.06 -1.19
CA ILE A 61 10.57 1.94 -1.88
C ILE A 61 11.70 1.39 -1.00
N ALA A 62 12.48 2.25 -0.35
CA ALA A 62 13.55 1.82 0.55
C ALA A 62 13.00 0.96 1.70
N VAL A 63 11.92 1.41 2.36
CA VAL A 63 11.27 0.68 3.45
C VAL A 63 10.65 -0.63 2.97
N VAL A 64 9.99 -0.64 1.80
CA VAL A 64 9.41 -1.88 1.24
C VAL A 64 10.50 -2.89 0.92
N VAL A 65 11.63 -2.47 0.33
CA VAL A 65 12.75 -3.37 0.02
C VAL A 65 13.39 -3.91 1.31
N ALA A 66 13.61 -3.06 2.31
CA ALA A 66 14.12 -3.48 3.61
C ALA A 66 13.16 -4.47 4.30
N GLY A 67 11.86 -4.16 4.29
CA GLY A 67 10.81 -4.99 4.86
C GLY A 67 10.65 -6.34 4.16
N LEU A 68 10.78 -6.41 2.84
CA LEU A 68 10.79 -7.68 2.10
C LEU A 68 12.00 -8.55 2.48
N LEU A 69 13.17 -7.95 2.70
CA LEU A 69 14.38 -8.67 3.10
C LEU A 69 14.25 -9.24 4.51
N VAL A 70 13.85 -8.41 5.48
CA VAL A 70 13.62 -8.83 6.88
C VAL A 70 12.45 -9.81 6.97
N GLY A 71 11.36 -9.55 6.23
CA GLY A 71 10.14 -10.35 6.20
C GLY A 71 10.34 -11.75 5.62
N ASN A 72 11.21 -11.90 4.61
CA ASN A 72 11.48 -13.18 3.97
C ASN A 72 12.66 -13.93 4.59
N HIS A 73 13.84 -13.30 4.69
CA HIS A 73 15.05 -13.95 5.19
C HIS A 73 15.21 -13.86 6.71
N GLY A 74 14.83 -12.73 7.32
CA GLY A 74 14.90 -12.52 8.77
C GLY A 74 13.98 -13.46 9.56
N ARG A 75 12.72 -13.56 9.14
CA ARG A 75 11.71 -14.34 9.88
C ARG A 75 11.90 -15.85 9.84
N PHE A 76 12.65 -16.38 8.88
CA PHE A 76 12.89 -17.83 8.74
C PHE A 76 14.23 -18.28 9.34
N LEU A 77 15.23 -17.40 9.44
CA LEU A 77 16.60 -17.77 9.81
C LEU A 77 17.15 -17.03 11.04
N ALA A 78 16.48 -15.99 11.53
CA ALA A 78 17.02 -15.08 12.55
C ALA A 78 16.15 -14.91 13.80
N MET A 79 14.86 -15.29 13.77
CA MET A 79 13.92 -15.05 14.88
C MET A 79 13.36 -16.36 15.43
N SER A 80 13.06 -16.39 16.73
CA SER A 80 12.27 -17.46 17.35
C SER A 80 10.77 -17.33 16.98
N ASP A 81 10.03 -18.44 17.03
CA ASP A 81 8.60 -18.47 16.67
C ASP A 81 7.76 -17.53 17.54
N THR A 82 8.07 -17.42 18.83
CA THR A 82 7.36 -16.54 19.76
C THR A 82 7.63 -15.07 19.46
N THR A 83 8.88 -14.66 19.24
CA THR A 83 9.18 -13.27 18.87
C THR A 83 8.53 -12.88 17.56
N ARG A 84 8.51 -13.83 16.60
CA ARG A 84 7.88 -13.65 15.30
C ARG A 84 6.39 -13.33 15.41
N GLU A 85 5.67 -14.01 16.29
CA GLU A 85 4.24 -13.80 16.56
C GLU A 85 4.00 -12.41 17.20
N HIS A 86 4.77 -12.03 18.21
CA HIS A 86 4.64 -10.71 18.86
C HIS A 86 4.91 -9.54 17.89
N ILE A 87 5.85 -9.72 16.96
CA ILE A 87 6.12 -8.73 15.92
C ILE A 87 4.94 -8.63 14.94
N ASP A 88 4.36 -9.77 14.53
CA ASP A 88 3.17 -9.76 13.66
C ASP A 88 1.98 -9.08 14.33
N ASP A 89 1.67 -9.46 15.57
CA ASP A 89 0.57 -8.88 16.33
C ASP A 89 0.74 -7.36 16.47
N PHE A 90 1.96 -6.91 16.79
CA PHE A 90 2.24 -5.48 16.90
C PHE A 90 2.01 -4.74 15.57
N TRP A 91 2.50 -5.27 14.46
CA TRP A 91 2.33 -4.63 13.14
C TRP A 91 0.89 -4.71 12.63
N GLU A 92 0.15 -5.78 12.97
CA GLU A 92 -1.28 -5.88 12.69
C GLU A 92 -2.06 -4.81 13.47
N LEU A 93 -1.79 -4.66 14.78
CA LEU A 93 -2.38 -3.59 15.58
C LEU A 93 -2.08 -2.19 15.01
N VAL A 94 -0.84 -1.96 14.56
CA VAL A 94 -0.46 -0.69 13.92
C VAL A 94 -1.23 -0.49 12.60
N ASP A 95 -1.35 -1.51 11.74
CA ASP A 95 -2.16 -1.43 10.51
C ASP A 95 -3.63 -1.12 10.83
N GLU A 96 -4.21 -1.78 11.83
CA GLU A 96 -5.58 -1.55 12.26
C GLU A 96 -5.80 -0.11 12.74
N ILE A 97 -4.90 0.41 13.59
CA ILE A 97 -4.97 1.78 14.10
C ILE A 97 -4.84 2.79 12.96
N LEU A 98 -3.84 2.63 12.09
CA LEU A 98 -3.63 3.54 10.96
C LEU A 98 -4.82 3.52 9.99
N ASN A 99 -5.40 2.35 9.74
CA ASN A 99 -6.57 2.20 8.90
C ASN A 99 -7.83 2.82 9.56
N ALA A 100 -8.01 2.69 10.87
CA ALA A 100 -9.09 3.35 11.60
C ALA A 100 -8.96 4.88 11.53
N ILE A 101 -7.75 5.42 11.73
CA ILE A 101 -7.47 6.86 11.56
C ILE A 101 -7.79 7.29 10.13
N LEU A 102 -7.39 6.50 9.13
CA LEU A 102 -7.67 6.79 7.73
C LEU A 102 -9.17 6.86 7.44
N PHE A 103 -9.97 5.97 8.02
CA PHE A 103 -11.43 6.01 7.93
C PHE A 103 -12.03 7.25 8.59
N VAL A 104 -11.50 7.68 9.73
CA VAL A 104 -11.94 8.90 10.40
C VAL A 104 -11.60 10.13 9.57
N LEU A 105 -10.38 10.22 9.01
CA LEU A 105 -9.97 11.31 8.12
C LEU A 105 -10.84 11.37 6.86
N ILE A 106 -11.10 10.22 6.24
CA ILE A 106 -12.04 10.07 5.14
C ILE A 106 -13.43 10.60 5.53
N GLY A 107 -13.98 10.15 6.66
CA GLY A 107 -15.30 10.58 7.13
C GLY A 107 -15.39 12.07 7.42
N MET A 108 -14.33 12.67 7.98
CA MET A 108 -14.26 14.10 8.26
C MET A 108 -14.22 14.93 6.98
N GLU A 109 -13.43 14.51 5.98
CA GLU A 109 -13.29 15.23 4.71
C GLU A 109 -14.63 15.35 3.96
N VAL A 110 -15.51 14.34 4.04
CA VAL A 110 -16.86 14.38 3.44
C VAL A 110 -17.68 15.57 3.92
N LEU A 111 -17.55 15.92 5.19
CA LEU A 111 -18.37 16.96 5.80
C LEU A 111 -17.98 18.35 5.30
N VAL A 112 -16.73 18.50 4.84
CA VAL A 112 -16.17 19.77 4.36
C VAL A 112 -16.32 19.90 2.83
N LEU A 113 -16.48 18.79 2.12
CA LEU A 113 -16.67 18.79 0.67
C LEU A 113 -18.00 19.44 0.26
N THR A 114 -17.90 20.51 -0.55
CA THR A 114 -19.07 21.10 -1.19
C THR A 114 -19.48 20.23 -2.37
N PHE A 115 -20.52 19.41 -2.21
CA PHE A 115 -21.05 18.57 -3.28
C PHE A 115 -21.78 19.40 -4.33
N SER A 116 -21.03 19.96 -5.28
CA SER A 116 -21.62 20.46 -6.52
C SER A 116 -22.09 19.28 -7.38
N GLY A 117 -23.22 19.41 -8.08
CA GLY A 117 -23.72 18.36 -8.98
C GLY A 117 -22.69 17.94 -10.05
N ARG A 118 -21.75 18.84 -10.39
CA ARG A 118 -20.61 18.54 -11.28
C ARG A 118 -19.60 17.58 -10.65
N PHE A 119 -19.31 17.71 -9.35
CA PHE A 119 -18.38 16.80 -8.67
C PHE A 119 -18.98 15.40 -8.49
N LEU A 120 -20.28 15.29 -8.23
CA LEU A 120 -20.97 14.00 -8.17
C LEU A 120 -20.96 13.29 -9.52
N LEU A 121 -21.24 14.01 -10.62
CA LEU A 121 -21.14 13.47 -11.98
C LEU A 121 -19.71 13.00 -12.29
N ALA A 122 -18.70 13.81 -11.94
CA ALA A 122 -17.30 13.44 -12.12
C ALA A 122 -16.93 12.17 -11.34
N GLY A 123 -17.36 12.04 -10.08
CA GLY A 123 -17.16 10.84 -9.27
C GLY A 123 -17.82 9.60 -9.88
N ILE A 124 -19.09 9.70 -10.31
CA ILE A 124 -19.83 8.61 -10.94
C ILE A 124 -19.16 8.12 -12.23
N ILE A 125 -18.65 9.04 -13.05
CA ILE A 125 -17.94 8.70 -14.30
C ILE A 125 -16.56 8.09 -14.01
N MET A 126 -15.87 8.56 -12.96
CA MET A 126 -14.54 8.09 -12.62
C MET A 126 -14.52 6.69 -12.00
N ILE A 127 -15.59 6.26 -11.34
CA ILE A 127 -15.72 4.89 -10.80
C ILE A 127 -15.56 3.81 -11.89
N PRO A 128 -16.36 3.77 -12.98
CA PRO A 128 -16.21 2.75 -14.01
C PRO A 128 -14.88 2.88 -14.75
N ILE A 129 -14.37 4.11 -14.98
CA ILE A 129 -13.05 4.32 -15.58
C ILE A 129 -11.95 3.70 -14.70
N ALA A 130 -11.96 3.99 -13.40
CA ALA A 130 -10.98 3.43 -12.46
C ALA A 130 -11.04 1.89 -12.42
N LEU A 131 -12.24 1.30 -12.47
CA LEU A 131 -12.41 -0.15 -12.54
C LEU A 131 -11.87 -0.75 -13.86
N VAL A 132 -12.13 -0.11 -15.00
CA VAL A 132 -11.62 -0.55 -16.31
C VAL A 132 -10.10 -0.44 -16.35
N VAL A 133 -9.54 0.69 -15.93
CA VAL A 133 -8.09 0.89 -15.83
C VAL A 133 -7.47 -0.18 -14.94
N ARG A 134 -8.07 -0.47 -13.78
CA ARG A 134 -7.60 -1.52 -12.89
C ARG A 134 -7.65 -2.90 -13.54
N PHE A 135 -8.75 -3.23 -14.22
CA PHE A 135 -8.91 -4.49 -14.93
C PHE A 135 -7.85 -4.65 -16.03
N LEU A 136 -7.54 -3.59 -16.77
CA LEU A 136 -6.48 -3.59 -17.79
C LEU A 136 -5.09 -3.72 -17.16
N SER A 137 -4.79 -2.93 -16.12
CA SER A 137 -3.50 -2.94 -15.42
C SER A 137 -3.18 -4.26 -14.75
N VAL A 138 -4.20 -5.00 -14.27
CA VAL A 138 -4.02 -6.35 -13.70
C VAL A 138 -4.12 -7.42 -14.78
N GLY A 139 -5.09 -7.29 -15.69
CA GLY A 139 -5.39 -8.27 -16.72
C GLY A 139 -4.28 -8.41 -17.76
N LEU A 140 -3.64 -7.31 -18.16
CA LEU A 140 -2.59 -7.31 -19.17
C LEU A 140 -1.33 -8.07 -18.69
N PRO A 141 -0.74 -7.78 -17.51
CA PRO A 141 0.38 -8.56 -16.98
C PRO A 141 0.01 -10.03 -16.76
N VAL A 142 -1.17 -10.32 -16.21
CA VAL A 142 -1.60 -11.70 -15.95
C VAL A 142 -1.78 -12.48 -17.26
N LEU A 143 -2.31 -11.86 -18.32
CA LEU A 143 -2.46 -12.50 -19.63
C LEU A 143 -1.10 -12.79 -20.28
N LEU A 144 -0.14 -11.86 -20.17
CA LEU A 144 1.22 -12.06 -20.66
C LEU A 144 1.95 -13.16 -19.87
N LEU A 145 1.83 -13.15 -18.54
CA LEU A 145 2.44 -14.13 -17.64
C LEU A 145 1.77 -15.51 -17.76
N ARG A 146 0.49 -15.59 -18.14
CA ARG A 146 -0.22 -16.86 -18.43
C ARG A 146 0.46 -17.70 -19.49
N ARG A 147 1.33 -17.11 -20.33
CA ARG A 147 2.16 -17.86 -21.27
C ARG A 147 3.23 -18.70 -20.57
N PHE A 148 3.69 -18.28 -19.40
CA PHE A 148 4.83 -18.84 -18.66
C PHE A 148 4.46 -19.47 -17.30
N ARG A 149 3.25 -19.21 -16.78
CA ARG A 149 2.78 -19.70 -15.47
C ARG A 149 1.30 -20.07 -15.55
N ASP A 150 0.93 -21.18 -14.92
CA ASP A 150 -0.46 -21.55 -14.73
C ASP A 150 -1.09 -20.69 -13.64
N PHE A 151 -2.22 -20.07 -13.97
CA PHE A 151 -3.00 -19.27 -13.03
C PHE A 151 -4.40 -19.84 -12.89
N ALA A 152 -4.92 -19.85 -11.66
CA ALA A 152 -6.28 -20.27 -11.38
C ALA A 152 -7.32 -19.55 -12.28
N PRO A 153 -8.42 -20.24 -12.65
CA PRO A 153 -9.50 -19.59 -13.38
C PRO A 153 -10.04 -18.40 -12.55
N ASN A 154 -10.37 -17.30 -13.23
CA ASN A 154 -10.85 -16.05 -12.63
C ASN A 154 -9.86 -15.25 -11.76
N ILE A 155 -8.56 -15.56 -11.75
CA ILE A 155 -7.59 -14.80 -10.96
C ILE A 155 -7.61 -13.29 -11.27
N ILE A 156 -7.85 -12.90 -12.53
CA ILE A 156 -7.93 -11.49 -12.93
C ILE A 156 -9.10 -10.80 -12.23
N LYS A 157 -10.26 -11.47 -12.17
CA LYS A 157 -11.45 -10.91 -11.50
C LYS A 157 -11.21 -10.79 -10.01
N ILE A 158 -10.63 -11.82 -9.38
CA ILE A 158 -10.33 -11.83 -7.94
C ILE A 158 -9.30 -10.75 -7.59
N LEU A 159 -8.21 -10.62 -8.36
CA LEU A 159 -7.18 -9.58 -8.13
C LEU A 159 -7.70 -8.16 -8.39
N THR A 160 -8.57 -7.98 -9.39
CA THR A 160 -9.17 -6.68 -9.69
C THR A 160 -10.16 -6.26 -8.61
N TRP A 161 -10.97 -7.19 -8.09
CA TRP A 161 -11.96 -6.89 -7.05
C TRP A 161 -11.37 -6.91 -5.63
N GLY A 162 -10.31 -7.68 -5.40
CA GLY A 162 -9.75 -7.96 -4.07
C GLY A 162 -8.76 -6.93 -3.55
N GLY A 163 -8.20 -6.05 -4.38
CA GLY A 163 -7.30 -4.99 -3.89
C GLY A 163 -8.07 -3.79 -3.34
N LEU A 164 -8.87 -4.08 -2.32
CA LEU A 164 -9.58 -3.13 -1.50
C LEU A 164 -8.56 -2.37 -0.66
N ARG A 165 -8.53 -1.04 -0.80
CA ARG A 165 -7.89 0.00 0.05
C ARG A 165 -7.09 0.98 -0.80
N GLY A 166 -7.63 2.19 -0.91
CA GLY A 166 -7.02 3.35 -1.58
C GLY A 166 -6.44 4.36 -0.59
N GLY A 167 -6.00 3.91 0.59
CA GLY A 167 -5.53 4.79 1.65
C GLY A 167 -4.34 5.66 1.24
N ILE A 168 -3.42 5.09 0.46
CA ILE A 168 -2.29 5.82 -0.13
C ILE A 168 -2.80 6.92 -1.08
N SER A 169 -3.83 6.63 -1.88
CA SER A 169 -4.43 7.62 -2.79
C SER A 169 -5.07 8.78 -2.04
N VAL A 170 -5.73 8.51 -0.90
CA VAL A 170 -6.31 9.55 -0.04
C VAL A 170 -5.21 10.38 0.60
N ALA A 171 -4.17 9.76 1.16
CA ALA A 171 -3.03 10.46 1.74
C ALA A 171 -2.35 11.38 0.70
N MET A 172 -2.18 10.89 -0.53
CA MET A 172 -1.67 11.71 -1.62
C MET A 172 -2.61 12.86 -1.96
N ALA A 173 -3.92 12.64 -2.04
CA ALA A 173 -4.90 13.68 -2.33
C ALA A 173 -4.92 14.78 -1.26
N LEU A 174 -4.82 14.41 0.02
CA LEU A 174 -4.76 15.34 1.15
C LEU A 174 -3.46 16.15 1.17
N SER A 175 -2.36 15.60 0.64
CA SER A 175 -1.07 16.27 0.53
C SER A 175 -1.00 17.32 -0.59
N LEU A 176 -2.03 17.49 -1.43
CA LEU A 176 -2.00 18.51 -2.48
C LEU A 176 -2.11 19.94 -1.89
N PRO A 177 -1.34 20.91 -2.44
CA PRO A 177 -1.46 22.31 -2.05
C PRO A 177 -2.81 22.89 -2.48
N ASP A 178 -3.28 23.90 -1.74
CA ASP A 178 -4.57 24.55 -1.99
C ASP A 178 -4.66 25.14 -3.40
N GLY A 179 -5.75 24.82 -4.10
CA GLY A 179 -6.00 25.31 -5.44
C GLY A 179 -7.35 24.85 -6.02
N PRO A 180 -7.83 25.48 -7.10
CA PRO A 180 -9.16 25.20 -7.67
C PRO A 180 -9.35 23.76 -8.14
N SER A 181 -8.26 23.05 -8.44
CA SER A 181 -8.28 21.64 -8.85
C SER A 181 -8.20 20.67 -7.68
N ARG A 182 -7.82 21.13 -6.47
CA ARG A 182 -7.71 20.30 -5.26
C ARG A 182 -9.06 19.73 -4.88
N ASP A 183 -10.08 20.58 -4.79
CA ASP A 183 -11.45 20.16 -4.42
C ASP A 183 -12.01 19.11 -5.39
N VAL A 184 -11.74 19.27 -6.69
CA VAL A 184 -12.15 18.30 -7.73
C VAL A 184 -11.44 16.96 -7.52
N LEU A 185 -10.12 16.98 -7.32
CA LEU A 185 -9.30 15.77 -7.17
C LEU A 185 -9.61 15.03 -5.87
N ILE A 186 -9.86 15.76 -4.78
CA ILE A 186 -10.29 15.19 -3.52
C ILE A 186 -11.67 14.56 -3.70
N ALA A 187 -12.66 15.28 -4.27
CA ALA A 187 -14.00 14.74 -4.47
C ALA A 187 -14.02 13.47 -5.34
N VAL A 188 -13.21 13.43 -6.41
CA VAL A 188 -13.10 12.25 -7.28
C VAL A 188 -12.40 11.09 -6.57
N THR A 189 -11.23 11.32 -5.98
CA THR A 189 -10.48 10.30 -5.24
C THR A 189 -11.34 9.71 -4.14
N TYR A 190 -12.04 10.56 -3.41
CA TYR A 190 -12.95 10.20 -2.35
C TYR A 190 -14.12 9.34 -2.84
N SER A 191 -14.80 9.77 -3.92
CA SER A 191 -15.92 9.03 -4.51
C SER A 191 -15.50 7.61 -4.92
N VAL A 192 -14.31 7.46 -5.53
CA VAL A 192 -13.77 6.17 -5.95
C VAL A 192 -13.41 5.30 -4.74
N VAL A 193 -12.82 5.87 -3.69
CA VAL A 193 -12.43 5.14 -2.47
C VAL A 193 -13.66 4.66 -1.69
N VAL A 194 -14.66 5.52 -1.48
CA VAL A 194 -15.91 5.13 -0.82
C VAL A 194 -16.65 4.07 -1.61
N PHE A 195 -16.74 4.22 -2.93
CA PHE A 195 -17.34 3.18 -3.77
C PHE A 195 -16.57 1.86 -3.64
N SER A 196 -15.24 1.89 -3.68
CA SER A 196 -14.41 0.70 -3.51
C SER A 196 -14.67 0.01 -2.17
N ILE A 197 -14.69 0.76 -1.07
CA ILE A 197 -14.86 0.18 0.26
C ILE A 197 -16.28 -0.36 0.46
N LEU A 198 -17.32 0.42 0.12
CA LEU A 198 -18.71 -0.01 0.31
C LEU A 198 -19.08 -1.12 -0.68
N VAL A 199 -18.91 -0.88 -1.98
CA VAL A 199 -19.42 -1.79 -3.02
C VAL A 199 -18.47 -2.97 -3.20
N GLN A 200 -17.17 -2.73 -3.42
CA GLN A 200 -16.25 -3.85 -3.61
C GLN A 200 -16.03 -4.61 -2.31
N GLY A 201 -15.96 -3.93 -1.16
CA GLY A 201 -15.80 -4.59 0.15
C GLY A 201 -16.91 -5.59 0.47
N MET A 202 -18.18 -5.19 0.32
CA MET A 202 -19.32 -6.09 0.52
C MET A 202 -19.45 -7.19 -0.55
N THR A 203 -18.97 -6.94 -1.77
CA THR A 203 -19.13 -7.86 -2.91
C THR A 203 -18.03 -8.91 -2.99
N VAL A 204 -16.83 -8.62 -2.48
CA VAL A 204 -15.68 -9.53 -2.54
C VAL A 204 -15.94 -10.83 -1.79
N GLU A 205 -16.55 -10.78 -0.59
CA GLU A 205 -16.88 -12.00 0.16
C GLU A 205 -17.84 -12.91 -0.64
N ARG A 206 -18.87 -12.33 -1.27
CA ARG A 206 -19.80 -13.07 -2.14
C ARG A 206 -19.11 -13.66 -3.37
N LEU A 207 -18.17 -12.92 -3.98
CA LEU A 207 -17.43 -13.35 -5.16
C LEU A 207 -16.50 -14.54 -4.86
N VAL A 208 -15.86 -14.53 -3.69
CA VAL A 208 -14.97 -15.61 -3.24
C VAL A 208 -15.79 -16.83 -2.82
N ARG A 209 -16.91 -16.64 -2.11
CA ARG A 209 -17.76 -17.74 -1.60
C ARG A 209 -18.60 -18.41 -2.69
N GLY A 210 -19.03 -17.65 -3.71
CA GLY A 210 -19.86 -18.13 -4.81
C GLY A 210 -19.17 -19.08 -5.81
N LYS A 211 -17.86 -19.34 -5.67
CA LYS A 211 -17.09 -20.19 -6.60
C LYS A 211 -16.33 -21.34 -5.95
N LYS A 212 -16.67 -21.72 -4.72
CA LYS A 212 -16.18 -22.95 -4.07
C LYS A 212 -16.89 -24.23 -4.58
N ARG A 213 -17.24 -24.28 -5.87
CA ARG A 213 -17.86 -25.46 -6.49
C ARG A 213 -17.11 -25.87 -7.74
#